data_AF-R2T727-F1
#
_entry.id   AF-R2T727-F1
#
_cell.length_a   1.000
_cell.length_b   1.000
_cell.length_c   1.000
_cell.angle_alpha   90.00
_cell.angle_beta   90.00
_cell.angle_gamma   90.00
#
_symmetry.space_group_name_H-M   'P 1'
#
loop_
_entity.id
_entity.type
_entity.pdbx_description
1 polymer ?
#
loop_
_entity_poly.entity_id
_entity_poly.type
_entity_poly.pdbx_seq_one_letter_code
_entity_poly.pdbx_strand_id
1 'polypeptide(L)'
;MRKSTFNYIKDILGDYPRIEEYIKQREEELRYPHRESDLNAGIKGSRQAYDVQDRLMITIEQDQRLAALERNKRVVSTILDECCDDTKMIIQELYMRRMPKYTIQGLITNGLIFVGRTKAFELRDWFFLQVAKELHLTI
;
A
#
# COMPACT_ATOMS: atom_id res chain seq x y z
N MET A 1 -5.72 -16.09 -9.85
CA MET A 1 -5.88 -14.89 -9.01
C MET A 1 -7.27 -14.29 -9.18
N ARG A 2 -8.01 -14.16 -8.08
CA ARG A 2 -9.29 -13.42 -8.06
C ARG A 2 -9.09 -11.95 -8.47
N LYS A 3 -10.07 -11.38 -9.19
CA LYS A 3 -10.03 -9.97 -9.61
C LYS A 3 -9.92 -9.00 -8.42
N SER A 4 -10.53 -9.34 -7.28
CA SER A 4 -10.45 -8.56 -6.04
C SER A 4 -9.01 -8.47 -5.52
N THR A 5 -8.31 -9.60 -5.46
CA THR A 5 -6.90 -9.67 -5.02
C THR A 5 -6.00 -8.89 -5.97
N PHE A 6 -6.23 -8.99 -7.29
CA PHE A 6 -5.51 -8.20 -8.28
C PHE A 6 -5.68 -6.70 -8.06
N ASN A 7 -6.93 -6.24 -7.89
CA ASN A 7 -7.23 -4.83 -7.69
C ASN A 7 -6.64 -4.31 -6.38
N TYR A 8 -6.71 -5.10 -5.31
CA TYR A 8 -6.12 -4.74 -4.03
C TYR A 8 -4.59 -4.53 -4.14
N ILE A 9 -3.88 -5.46 -4.78
CA ILE A 9 -2.44 -5.33 -5.01
C ILE A 9 -2.15 -4.13 -5.92
N LYS A 10 -2.98 -3.92 -6.96
CA LYS A 10 -2.85 -2.76 -7.85
C LYS A 10 -2.95 -1.44 -7.08
N ASP A 11 -3.89 -1.33 -6.14
CA ASP A 11 -4.07 -0.13 -5.32
C ASP A 11 -2.84 0.09 -4.42
N ILE A 12 -2.31 -0.96 -3.79
CA ILE A 12 -1.06 -0.89 -3.01
C ILE A 12 0.10 -0.38 -3.88
N LEU A 13 0.25 -0.91 -5.09
CA LEU A 13 1.33 -0.51 -6.01
C LEU A 13 1.17 0.93 -6.50
N GLY A 14 -0.07 1.39 -6.68
CA GLY A 14 -0.37 2.78 -7.06
C GLY A 14 -0.03 3.79 -5.96
N ASP A 15 -0.25 3.40 -4.70
CA ASP A 15 0.08 4.22 -3.53
C ASP A 15 1.56 4.12 -3.13
N TYR A 16 2.27 3.08 -3.58
CA TYR A 16 3.67 2.81 -3.22
C TYR A 16 4.61 4.01 -3.34
N PRO A 17 4.58 4.86 -4.40
CA PRO A 17 5.45 6.02 -4.49
C PRO A 17 5.27 7.05 -3.37
N ARG A 18 4.09 7.09 -2.74
CA ARG A 18 3.74 8.01 -1.66
C ARG A 18 3.58 7.31 -0.32
N ILE A 19 3.88 6.01 -0.24
CA ILE A 19 3.66 5.23 0.96
C ILE A 19 4.49 5.74 2.14
N GLU A 20 5.68 6.30 1.87
CA GLU A 20 6.52 6.94 2.89
C GLU A 20 5.90 8.21 3.46
N GLU A 21 5.31 9.05 2.60
CA GLU A 21 4.57 10.24 3.03
C GLU A 21 3.38 9.84 3.90
N TYR A 22 2.65 8.79 3.50
CA TYR A 22 1.53 8.28 4.28
C TYR A 22 1.95 7.69 5.62
N ILE A 23 3.05 6.93 5.68
CA ILE A 23 3.60 6.40 6.94
C ILE A 23 3.94 7.57 7.86
N LYS A 24 4.70 8.56 7.38
CA LYS A 24 5.11 9.72 8.18
C LYS A 24 3.92 10.53 8.69
N GLN A 25 2.92 10.79 7.83
CA GLN A 25 1.70 11.49 8.23
C GLN A 25 0.96 10.73 9.34
N ARG A 26 0.90 9.39 9.25
CA ARG A 26 0.26 8.55 10.28
C ARG A 26 1.06 8.50 11.58
N GLU A 27 2.38 8.46 11.52
CA GLU A 27 3.24 8.58 12.71
C GLU A 27 3.04 9.93 13.42
N GLU A 28 2.89 11.02 12.66
CA GLU A 28 2.61 12.35 13.21
C GLU A 28 1.20 12.42 13.85
N GLU A 29 0.18 11.84 13.21
CA GLU A 29 -1.16 11.72 13.79
C GLU A 29 -1.17 10.91 15.10
N LEU A 30 -0.41 9.81 15.16
CA LEU A 30 -0.28 8.98 16.36
C LEU A 30 0.48 9.72 17.48
N ARG A 31 1.51 10.50 17.13
CA ARG A 31 2.31 11.31 18.07
C ARG A 31 1.53 12.51 18.62
N TYR A 32 0.71 13.13 17.79
CA TYR A 32 -0.10 14.29 18.15
C TYR A 32 -1.59 14.02 17.89
N PRO A 33 -2.23 13.15 18.70
CA PRO A 33 -3.65 12.87 18.56
C PRO A 33 -4.44 14.17 18.63
N HIS A 34 -5.27 14.44 17.63
CA HIS A 34 -6.12 15.62 17.61
C HIS A 34 -7.03 15.61 18.85
N ARG A 35 -6.78 16.54 19.78
CA ARG A 35 -7.63 16.73 20.96
C ARG A 35 -8.69 17.74 20.60
N GLU A 36 -9.94 17.30 20.46
CA GLU A 36 -11.04 18.26 20.48
C GLU A 36 -11.01 18.99 21.83
N SER A 37 -10.88 20.31 21.80
CA SER A 37 -11.01 21.15 22.97
C SER A 37 -12.45 21.05 23.46
N ASP A 38 -12.66 20.25 24.51
CA ASP A 38 -13.97 20.02 25.12
C ASP A 38 -14.53 21.33 25.69
N LEU A 39 -15.48 21.92 24.96
CA LEU A 39 -16.24 23.11 25.36
C LEU A 39 -17.06 22.90 26.66
N ASN A 40 -17.24 21.65 27.10
CA ASN A 40 -18.05 21.27 28.26
C ASN A 40 -17.24 20.63 29.40
N ALA A 41 -15.92 20.82 29.44
CA ALA A 41 -15.03 20.22 30.45
C ALA A 41 -15.43 20.48 31.93
N GLY A 42 -16.32 21.44 32.19
CA GLY A 42 -16.88 21.74 33.51
C GLY A 42 -18.15 20.97 33.91
N ILE A 43 -18.78 20.19 33.02
CA ILE A 43 -20.06 19.52 33.31
C ILE A 43 -19.80 18.10 33.84
N LYS A 44 -20.01 17.87 35.14
CA LYS A 44 -19.89 16.56 35.81
C LYS A 44 -21.04 15.63 35.38
N GLY A 45 -20.85 14.91 34.28
CA GLY A 45 -21.71 13.81 33.84
C GLY A 45 -20.89 12.53 33.61
N SER A 46 -21.51 11.36 33.78
CA SER A 46 -20.93 10.00 33.69
C SER A 46 -20.33 9.59 32.33
N ARG A 47 -20.06 10.54 31.42
CA ARG A 47 -19.54 10.30 30.06
C ARG A 47 -18.04 10.00 29.97
N GLN A 48 -17.27 10.23 31.04
CA GLN A 48 -15.80 10.07 31.02
C GLN A 48 -15.32 8.64 30.69
N ALA A 49 -16.07 7.60 31.05
CA ALA A 49 -15.66 6.21 30.77
C ALA A 49 -15.78 5.83 29.28
N TYR A 50 -16.80 6.37 28.58
CA TYR A 50 -17.01 6.10 27.15
C TYR A 50 -15.94 6.76 26.28
N ASP A 51 -15.57 8.01 26.59
CA ASP A 51 -14.56 8.78 25.84
C ASP A 51 -13.15 8.15 25.93
N VAL A 52 -12.79 7.53 27.05
CA VAL A 52 -11.51 6.81 27.19
C VAL A 52 -11.48 5.54 26.35
N GLN A 53 -12.57 4.75 26.35
CA GLN A 53 -12.66 3.52 25.58
C GLN A 53 -12.66 3.80 24.07
N ASP A 54 -13.39 4.82 23.61
CA ASP A 54 -13.44 5.24 22.21
C ASP A 54 -12.07 5.74 21.74
N ARG A 55 -11.37 6.57 22.55
CA ARG A 55 -10.01 7.03 22.23
C ARG A 55 -8.99 5.89 22.14
N LEU A 56 -9.08 4.90 23.03
CA LEU A 56 -8.24 3.71 22.98
C LEU A 56 -8.49 2.90 21.70
N MET A 57 -9.76 2.70 21.35
CA MET A 57 -10.15 1.97 20.16
C MET A 57 -9.67 2.67 18.88
N ILE A 58 -9.82 3.99 18.79
CA ILE A 58 -9.29 4.82 17.69
C ILE A 58 -7.76 4.66 17.58
N THR A 59 -7.04 4.68 18.69
CA THR A 59 -5.57 4.54 18.71
C THR A 59 -5.13 3.15 18.21
N ILE A 60 -5.83 2.09 18.62
CA ILE A 60 -5.56 0.72 18.18
C ILE A 60 -5.79 0.57 16.66
N GLU A 61 -6.89 1.12 16.14
CA GLU A 61 -7.18 1.08 14.71
C GLU A 61 -6.13 1.85 13.88
N GLN A 62 -5.68 2.99 14.39
CA GLN A 62 -4.63 3.79 13.77
C GLN A 62 -3.29 3.03 13.72
N ASP A 63 -2.91 2.36 14.82
CA ASP A 63 -1.69 1.56 14.90
C ASP A 63 -1.73 0.35 13.96
N GLN A 64 -2.86 -0.36 13.89
CA GLN A 64 -3.06 -1.45 12.93
C GLN A 64 -2.93 -0.98 11.48
N ARG A 65 -3.45 0.21 11.16
CA ARG A 65 -3.34 0.78 9.82
C ARG A 65 -1.90 1.16 9.48
N LEU A 66 -1.15 1.72 10.42
CA LEU A 66 0.27 2.01 10.24
C LEU A 66 1.06 0.72 9.99
N ALA A 67 0.87 -0.29 10.83
CA ALA A 67 1.51 -1.60 10.68
C ALA A 67 1.17 -2.26 9.33
N ALA A 68 -0.05 -2.10 8.83
CA ALA A 68 -0.44 -2.60 7.51
C ALA A 68 0.30 -1.87 6.36
N LEU A 69 0.45 -0.55 6.45
CA LEU A 69 1.20 0.25 5.46
C LEU A 69 2.68 -0.15 5.43
N GLU A 70 3.30 -0.28 6.60
CA GLU A 70 4.70 -0.73 6.72
C GLU A 70 4.89 -2.15 6.18
N ARG A 71 3.98 -3.07 6.52
CA ARG A 71 3.99 -4.43 5.99
C ARG A 71 3.90 -4.43 4.47
N ASN A 72 2.95 -3.68 3.90
CA ASN A 72 2.79 -3.59 2.45
C ASN A 72 4.04 -3.02 1.77
N LYS A 73 4.60 -1.92 2.33
CA LYS A 73 5.85 -1.34 1.84
C LYS A 73 6.98 -2.37 1.83
N ARG A 74 7.17 -3.07 2.96
CA ARG A 74 8.23 -4.07 3.13
C ARG A 74 8.10 -5.20 2.12
N VAL A 75 6.92 -5.79 2.00
CA VAL A 75 6.66 -6.90 1.07
C VAL A 75 6.94 -6.50 -0.37
N VAL A 76 6.42 -5.34 -0.80
CA VAL A 76 6.66 -4.84 -2.17
C VAL A 76 8.14 -4.53 -2.39
N SER A 77 8.83 -3.93 -1.42
CA SER A 77 10.27 -3.64 -1.50
C SER A 77 11.09 -4.92 -1.68
N THR A 78 10.87 -5.92 -0.81
CA THR A 78 11.60 -7.20 -0.85
C THR A 78 11.41 -7.89 -2.20
N ILE A 79 10.17 -8.00 -2.68
CA ILE A 79 9.88 -8.68 -3.94
C ILE A 79 10.47 -7.88 -5.11
N LEU A 80 10.40 -6.55 -5.09
CA LEU A 80 11.06 -5.73 -6.09
C LEU A 80 12.56 -5.98 -6.10
N ASP A 81 13.23 -6.02 -4.95
CA ASP A 81 14.67 -6.24 -4.88
C ASP A 81 15.08 -7.62 -5.43
N GLU A 82 14.28 -8.66 -5.19
CA GLU A 82 14.48 -10.02 -5.72
C GLU A 82 14.17 -10.14 -7.23
N CYS A 83 13.40 -9.22 -7.79
CA CYS A 83 12.99 -9.27 -9.19
C CYS A 83 14.09 -8.86 -10.17
N CYS A 84 14.01 -9.44 -11.37
CA CYS A 84 14.77 -8.99 -12.53
C CYS A 84 14.44 -7.54 -12.90
N ASP A 85 15.40 -6.85 -13.53
CA ASP A 85 15.24 -5.44 -13.94
C ASP A 85 14.09 -5.21 -14.91
N ASP A 86 13.83 -6.16 -15.82
CA ASP A 86 12.65 -6.12 -16.71
C ASP A 86 11.34 -6.10 -15.92
N THR A 87 11.22 -6.94 -14.88
CA THR A 87 10.02 -7.01 -14.03
C THR A 87 9.84 -5.71 -13.24
N LYS A 88 10.93 -5.16 -12.69
CA LYS A 88 10.92 -3.85 -12.00
C LYS A 88 10.40 -2.76 -12.93
N MET A 89 10.92 -2.69 -14.16
CA MET A 89 10.49 -1.72 -15.17
C MET A 89 9.01 -1.86 -15.52
N ILE A 90 8.53 -3.09 -15.73
CA ILE A 90 7.10 -3.36 -16.00
C ILE A 90 6.23 -2.83 -14.85
N ILE A 91 6.60 -3.13 -13.60
CA ILE A 91 5.80 -2.75 -12.44
C ILE A 91 5.82 -1.24 -12.20
N GLN A 92 6.99 -0.61 -12.30
CA GLN A 92 7.15 0.83 -12.11
C GLN A 92 6.37 1.65 -13.15
N GLU A 93 6.49 1.29 -14.43
CA GLU A 93 5.85 2.04 -15.52
C GLU A 93 4.34 1.84 -15.58
N LEU A 94 3.84 0.64 -15.28
CA LEU A 94 2.41 0.32 -15.43
C LEU A 94 1.59 0.57 -14.17
N TYR A 95 2.18 0.40 -12.98
CA TYR A 95 1.43 0.38 -11.72
C TYR A 95 1.83 1.48 -10.75
N MET A 96 3.11 1.84 -10.67
CA MET A 96 3.56 2.91 -9.77
C MET A 96 3.35 4.31 -10.35
N ARG A 97 3.37 4.45 -11.68
CA ARG A 97 3.07 5.73 -12.31
C ARG A 97 1.59 6.05 -12.27
N ARG A 98 1.27 7.24 -11.76
CA ARG A 98 -0.10 7.81 -11.76
C ARG A 98 -0.74 7.85 -13.15
N MET A 99 0.06 8.06 -14.19
CA MET A 99 -0.38 8.00 -15.59
C MET A 99 0.58 7.09 -16.37
N PRO A 100 0.21 5.84 -16.67
CA PRO A 100 1.05 4.94 -17.43
C PRO A 100 1.20 5.48 -18.86
N LYS A 101 2.43 5.82 -19.26
CA LYS A 101 2.74 6.34 -20.60
C LYS A 101 2.79 5.24 -21.65
N TYR A 102 3.12 4.03 -21.23
CA TYR A 102 3.37 2.90 -22.11
C TYR A 102 2.47 1.73 -21.74
N THR A 103 2.06 0.97 -22.75
CA THR A 103 1.51 -0.37 -22.56
C THR A 103 2.66 -1.38 -22.52
N ILE A 104 2.41 -2.64 -22.14
CA ILE A 104 3.41 -3.71 -22.23
C ILE A 104 4.02 -3.76 -23.65
N GLN A 105 3.21 -3.60 -24.69
CA GLN A 105 3.71 -3.52 -26.05
C GLN A 105 4.58 -2.29 -26.28
N GLY A 106 4.19 -1.13 -25.74
CA GLY A 106 4.99 0.09 -25.81
C GLY A 106 6.35 -0.02 -25.09
N LEU A 107 6.42 -0.75 -23.97
CA LEU A 107 7.68 -1.01 -23.27
C LEU A 107 8.64 -1.83 -24.14
N ILE A 108 8.12 -2.82 -24.88
CA ILE A 108 8.92 -3.65 -25.80
C ILE A 108 9.37 -2.83 -27.00
N THR A 109 8.45 -2.13 -27.66
CA THR A 109 8.74 -1.36 -28.87
C THR A 109 9.76 -0.25 -28.62
N ASN A 110 9.74 0.36 -27.42
CA ASN A 110 10.70 1.41 -27.04
C ASN A 110 12.02 0.85 -26.48
N GLY A 111 12.18 -0.47 -26.40
CA GLY A 111 13.41 -1.10 -25.89
C GLY A 111 13.63 -0.90 -24.39
N LEU A 112 12.56 -0.65 -23.62
CA LEU A 112 12.63 -0.52 -22.15
C LEU A 112 12.67 -1.89 -21.46
N ILE A 113 12.16 -2.92 -22.12
CA ILE A 113 12.25 -4.31 -21.69
C ILE A 113 12.71 -5.17 -22.86
N PHE A 114 13.57 -6.16 -22.59
CA PHE A 114 14.15 -7.01 -23.64
C PHE A 114 13.43 -8.36 -23.78
N VAL A 115 12.28 -8.52 -23.13
CA VAL A 115 11.48 -9.74 -23.14
C VAL A 115 10.33 -9.67 -24.14
N GLY A 116 9.99 -10.83 -24.72
CA GLY A 116 8.81 -10.96 -25.58
C GLY A 116 7.51 -10.71 -24.82
N ARG A 117 6.44 -10.36 -25.55
CA ARG A 117 5.13 -10.00 -24.99
C ARG A 117 4.59 -11.04 -24.01
N THR A 118 4.62 -12.32 -24.36
CA THR A 118 4.14 -13.41 -23.51
C THR A 118 4.90 -13.46 -22.19
N LYS A 119 6.23 -13.39 -22.27
CA LYS A 119 7.11 -13.43 -21.09
C LYS A 119 6.92 -12.20 -20.20
N ALA A 120 6.66 -11.02 -20.77
CA ALA A 120 6.33 -9.82 -19.99
C ALA A 120 5.04 -10.00 -19.17
N PHE A 121 4.01 -10.64 -19.73
CA PHE A 121 2.80 -10.99 -18.99
C PHE A 121 3.06 -12.02 -17.89
N GLU A 122 3.87 -13.04 -18.17
CA GLU A 122 4.26 -14.05 -17.18
C GLU A 122 5.04 -13.44 -16.01
N LEU A 123 6.00 -12.55 -16.28
CA LEU A 123 6.78 -11.86 -15.25
C LEU A 123 5.89 -11.00 -14.35
N ARG A 124 4.95 -10.28 -14.97
CA ARG A 124 3.94 -9.52 -14.23
C ARG A 124 3.10 -10.44 -13.36
N ASP A 125 2.52 -11.49 -13.93
CA ASP A 125 1.62 -12.38 -13.20
C ASP A 125 2.36 -13.10 -12.07
N TRP A 126 3.62 -13.48 -12.29
CA TRP A 126 4.51 -14.01 -11.25
C TRP A 126 4.70 -13.01 -10.10
N PHE A 127 5.00 -11.74 -10.40
CA PHE A 127 5.14 -10.69 -9.39
C PHE A 127 3.88 -10.58 -8.52
N PHE A 128 2.71 -10.48 -9.14
CA PHE A 128 1.44 -10.39 -8.41
C PHE A 128 1.17 -11.64 -7.55
N LEU A 129 1.55 -12.83 -8.04
CA LEU A 129 1.44 -14.06 -7.26
C LEU A 129 2.37 -14.08 -6.05
N GLN A 130 3.59 -13.57 -6.16
CA GLN A 130 4.51 -13.48 -5.02
C GLN A 130 3.99 -12.50 -3.97
N VAL A 131 3.53 -11.31 -4.40
CA VAL A 131 2.93 -10.33 -3.49
C VAL A 131 1.71 -10.91 -2.79
N ALA A 132 0.84 -11.62 -3.51
CA ALA A 132 -0.32 -12.26 -2.92
C ALA A 132 0.03 -13.32 -1.86
N LYS A 133 1.10 -14.10 -2.09
CA LYS A 133 1.58 -15.12 -1.13
C LYS A 133 2.10 -14.49 0.16
N GLU A 134 2.95 -13.47 0.05
CA GLU A 134 3.54 -12.76 1.20
C GLU A 134 2.50 -11.98 2.02
N LEU A 135 1.46 -11.47 1.36
CA LEU A 135 0.33 -10.82 2.02
C LEU A 135 -0.75 -11.82 2.51
N HIS A 136 -0.54 -13.13 2.32
CA HIS A 136 -1.50 -14.20 2.65
C HIS A 136 -2.91 -13.97 2.08
N LEU A 137 -2.98 -13.45 0.85
CA LEU A 137 -4.23 -13.20 0.15
C LEU A 137 -4.73 -14.46 -0.55
N THR A 138 -6.05 -14.53 -0.79
CA THR A 138 -6.64 -15.64 -1.57
C THR A 138 -6.31 -15.49 -3.06
N ILE A 139 -5.73 -16.56 -3.64
CA ILE A 139 -5.23 -16.62 -5.03
C ILE A 139 -6.23 -17.35 -5.93
#